data_AF-A0A8X6QNW0-F1
#
_entry.id   AF-A0A8X6QNW0-F1
#
_cell.length_a   1.000
_cell.length_b   1.000
_cell.length_c   1.000
_cell.angle_alpha   90.00
_cell.angle_beta   90.00
_cell.angle_gamma   90.00
#
_symmetry.space_group_name_H-M   'P 1'
#
loop_
_entity.id
_entity.type
_entity.pdbx_description
1 polymer ?
#
loop_
_entity_poly.entity_id
_entity_poly.type
_entity_poly.pdbx_seq_one_letter_code
_entity_poly.pdbx_strand_id
1 'polypeptide(L)'
;MGKTRSQATMADSGNAELLALLAEMKKSMEAGQEEMRIEQEEMKKRMTELKTRRQKPGGSLQVLAADVERLMSLAYTECPLDIRESLAFQYLVNAIRDEDTQHSTRLMDAKNLKSALAYNMKYEAARTVSKTSKHVRSLEVEDDLKKKEDKFEQAGKIIE
;
A
#
# COMPACT_ATOMS: atom_id res chain seq x y z
N MET A 1 36.79 -11.39 73.15
CA MET A 1 36.96 -10.62 71.90
C MET A 1 36.17 -11.33 70.80
N GLY A 2 35.17 -10.69 70.17
CA GLY A 2 34.45 -11.37 69.07
C GLY A 2 33.08 -10.81 68.67
N LYS A 3 32.83 -9.50 68.76
CA LYS A 3 31.50 -8.95 68.45
C LYS A 3 31.42 -7.89 67.34
N THR A 4 32.51 -7.59 66.66
CA THR A 4 32.55 -6.50 65.67
C THR A 4 32.53 -6.95 64.20
N ARG A 5 32.64 -8.25 63.89
CA ARG A 5 32.68 -8.72 62.49
C ARG A 5 31.31 -8.96 61.86
N SER A 6 30.30 -9.32 62.64
CA SER A 6 28.97 -9.71 62.12
C SER A 6 28.02 -8.54 61.82
N GLN A 7 28.30 -7.34 62.34
CA GLN A 7 27.45 -6.15 62.14
C GLN A 7 27.84 -5.37 60.87
N ALA A 8 29.12 -5.41 60.48
CA ALA A 8 29.61 -4.81 59.24
C ALA A 8 29.13 -5.58 57.99
N THR A 9 28.97 -6.90 58.08
CA THR A 9 28.56 -7.76 56.95
C THR A 9 27.09 -7.64 56.56
N MET A 10 26.19 -7.32 57.49
CA MET A 10 24.76 -7.14 57.17
C MET A 10 24.48 -5.76 56.55
N ALA A 11 25.18 -4.72 56.99
CA ALA A 11 25.08 -3.37 56.45
C ALA A 11 25.59 -3.28 55.00
N ASP A 12 26.64 -4.04 54.65
CA ASP A 12 27.11 -4.14 53.26
C ASP A 12 26.13 -4.90 52.35
N SER A 13 25.37 -5.87 52.88
CA SER A 13 24.40 -6.64 52.08
C SER A 13 23.17 -5.82 51.64
N GLY A 14 22.64 -4.95 52.52
CA GLY A 14 21.50 -4.10 52.19
C GLY A 14 21.84 -2.99 51.17
N ASN A 15 23.07 -2.46 51.23
CA ASN A 15 23.56 -1.53 50.22
C ASN A 15 23.79 -2.21 48.86
N ALA A 16 24.27 -3.47 48.87
CA ALA A 16 24.42 -4.25 47.65
C ALA A 16 23.07 -4.57 46.99
N GLU A 17 22.04 -4.90 47.77
CA GLU A 17 20.66 -5.11 47.26
C GLU A 17 20.07 -3.83 46.65
N LEU A 18 20.26 -2.67 47.30
CA LEU A 18 19.81 -1.39 46.75
C LEU A 18 20.51 -1.01 45.44
N LEU A 19 21.83 -1.26 45.35
CA LEU A 19 22.60 -1.02 44.13
C LEU A 19 22.17 -1.97 43.00
N ALA A 20 21.86 -3.23 43.30
CA ALA A 20 21.34 -4.17 42.33
C ALA A 20 19.98 -3.72 41.78
N LEU A 21 19.06 -3.28 42.64
CA LEU A 21 17.76 -2.76 42.24
C LEU A 21 17.88 -1.50 41.34
N LEU A 22 18.77 -0.58 41.70
CA LEU A 22 19.04 0.61 40.88
C LEU A 22 19.63 0.24 39.51
N ALA A 23 20.52 -0.75 39.45
CA ALA A 23 21.08 -1.25 38.20
C ALA A 23 20.01 -1.90 37.32
N GLU A 24 19.09 -2.68 37.89
CA GLU A 24 17.96 -3.27 37.17
C GLU A 24 17.00 -2.21 36.62
N MET A 25 16.65 -1.21 37.43
CA MET A 25 15.81 -0.09 36.98
C MET A 25 16.46 0.67 35.83
N LYS A 26 17.76 0.97 35.94
CA LYS A 26 18.51 1.63 34.87
C LYS A 26 18.52 0.79 33.60
N LYS A 27 18.79 -0.51 33.71
CA LYS A 27 18.79 -1.45 32.57
C LYS A 27 17.42 -1.53 31.90
N SER A 28 16.34 -1.58 32.67
CA SER A 28 14.97 -1.59 32.17
C SER A 28 14.62 -0.28 31.44
N MET A 29 15.03 0.86 32.00
CA MET A 29 14.85 2.15 31.35
C MET A 29 15.62 2.26 30.03
N GLU A 30 16.88 1.82 30.01
CA GLU A 30 17.70 1.78 28.78
C GLU A 30 17.08 0.83 27.74
N ALA A 31 16.56 -0.33 28.16
CA ALA A 31 15.87 -1.26 27.28
C ALA A 31 14.61 -0.64 26.67
N GLY A 32 13.75 -0.01 27.49
CA GLY A 32 12.54 0.67 26.99
C GLY A 32 12.83 1.84 26.05
N GLN A 33 13.94 2.56 26.27
CA GLN A 33 14.40 3.60 25.33
C GLN A 33 14.86 3.00 24.00
N GLU A 34 15.58 1.89 24.02
CA GLU A 34 16.04 1.23 22.80
C GLU A 34 14.88 0.61 22.01
N GLU A 35 13.91 0.00 22.68
CA GLU A 35 12.68 -0.50 22.05
C GLU A 35 11.94 0.61 21.32
N MET A 36 11.73 1.76 21.97
CA MET A 36 11.11 2.92 21.34
C MET A 36 11.91 3.43 20.14
N ARG A 37 13.24 3.41 20.22
CA ARG A 37 14.11 3.83 19.12
C ARG A 37 13.97 2.90 17.92
N ILE A 38 13.93 1.58 18.16
CA ILE A 38 13.72 0.57 17.12
C ILE A 38 12.34 0.75 16.47
N GLU A 39 11.28 0.89 17.27
CA GLU A 39 9.92 1.09 16.75
C GLU A 39 9.82 2.34 15.87
N GLN A 40 10.46 3.44 16.28
CA GLN A 40 10.52 4.67 15.47
C GLN A 40 11.25 4.47 14.15
N GLU A 41 12.38 3.75 14.14
CA GLU A 41 13.10 3.45 12.90
C GLU A 41 12.28 2.55 11.96
N GLU A 42 11.61 1.53 12.49
CA GLU A 42 10.73 0.66 11.70
C GLU A 42 9.54 1.42 11.11
N MET A 43 8.90 2.28 11.89
CA MET A 43 7.83 3.15 11.43
C MET A 43 8.33 4.04 10.29
N LYS A 44 9.50 4.67 10.45
CA LYS A 44 10.12 5.53 9.42
C LYS A 44 10.44 4.75 8.14
N LYS A 45 10.91 3.50 8.27
CA LYS A 45 11.16 2.61 7.14
C LYS A 45 9.89 2.32 6.36
N ARG A 46 8.81 1.90 7.03
CA ARG A 46 7.50 1.61 6.40
C ARG A 46 6.90 2.85 5.72
N MET A 47 7.05 4.02 6.34
CA MET A 47 6.64 5.30 5.75
C MET A 47 7.36 5.63 4.45
N THR A 48 8.66 5.32 4.39
CA THR A 48 9.47 5.52 3.19
C THR A 48 9.05 4.55 2.09
N GLU A 49 8.76 3.29 2.46
CA GLU A 49 8.24 2.28 1.54
C GLU A 49 6.89 2.68 0.94
N LEU A 50 5.96 3.20 1.75
CA LEU A 50 4.67 3.74 1.28
C LEU A 50 4.83 4.84 0.24
N LYS A 51 5.70 5.83 0.52
CA LYS A 51 5.93 6.99 -0.37
C LYS A 51 6.55 6.60 -1.71
N THR A 52 7.40 5.58 -1.70
CA THR A 52 8.11 5.12 -2.90
C THR A 52 7.38 4.00 -3.63
N ARG A 53 6.30 3.45 -3.06
CA ARG A 53 5.53 2.36 -3.66
C ARG A 53 4.94 2.79 -5.00
N ARG A 54 5.09 1.92 -6.00
CA ARG A 54 4.49 2.05 -7.33
C ARG A 54 3.98 0.70 -7.82
N GLN A 55 2.90 0.72 -8.60
CA GLN A 55 2.36 -0.46 -9.26
C GLN A 55 3.37 -1.03 -10.27
N LYS A 56 3.70 -2.31 -10.12
CA LYS A 56 4.60 -3.01 -11.06
C LYS A 56 3.98 -3.15 -12.45
N PRO A 57 4.79 -3.14 -13.54
CA PRO A 57 4.32 -3.50 -14.88
C PRO A 57 3.57 -4.83 -14.90
N GLY A 58 2.36 -4.83 -15.46
CA GLY A 58 1.47 -6.01 -15.45
C GLY A 58 0.93 -6.45 -14.08
N GLY A 59 1.25 -5.75 -12.99
CA GLY A 59 0.78 -6.07 -11.64
C GLY A 59 -0.67 -5.67 -11.42
N SER A 60 -1.44 -6.49 -10.69
CA SER A 60 -2.83 -6.20 -10.37
C SER A 60 -2.95 -5.10 -9.31
N LEU A 61 -4.04 -4.33 -9.38
CA LEU A 61 -4.37 -3.32 -8.36
C LEU A 61 -4.63 -3.93 -6.99
N GLN A 62 -5.09 -5.19 -6.94
CA GLN A 62 -5.33 -5.92 -5.69
C GLN A 62 -4.03 -6.15 -4.92
N VAL A 63 -2.96 -6.55 -5.61
CA VAL A 63 -1.64 -6.72 -4.99
C VAL A 63 -1.12 -5.39 -4.44
N LEU A 64 -1.25 -4.32 -5.23
CA LEU A 64 -0.87 -2.98 -4.76
C LEU A 64 -1.70 -2.54 -3.55
N ALA A 65 -3.02 -2.73 -3.57
CA ALA A 65 -3.90 -2.37 -2.47
C ALA A 65 -3.58 -3.15 -1.19
N ALA A 66 -3.34 -4.46 -1.30
CA ALA A 66 -2.94 -5.29 -0.17
C ALA A 66 -1.60 -4.85 0.43
N ASP A 67 -0.63 -4.48 -0.41
CA ASP A 67 0.66 -3.94 0.05
C ASP A 67 0.49 -2.61 0.79
N VAL A 68 -0.33 -1.71 0.26
CA VAL A 68 -0.64 -0.41 0.89
C VAL A 68 -1.34 -0.64 2.23
N GLU A 69 -2.35 -1.52 2.28
CA GLU A 69 -3.08 -1.85 3.51
C GLU A 69 -2.16 -2.45 4.59
N ARG A 70 -1.29 -3.39 4.19
CA ARG A 70 -0.29 -4.00 5.07
C ARG A 70 0.65 -2.93 5.65
N LEU A 71 1.22 -2.08 4.80
CA LEU A 71 2.14 -1.04 5.23
C LEU A 71 1.46 0.01 6.11
N MET A 72 0.23 0.40 5.79
CA MET A 72 -0.57 1.32 6.60
C MET A 72 -0.87 0.75 7.98
N SER A 73 -1.22 -0.53 8.04
CA SER A 73 -1.46 -1.23 9.32
C SER A 73 -0.22 -1.32 10.20
N LEU A 74 0.97 -1.37 9.60
CA LEU A 74 2.23 -1.47 10.33
C LEU A 74 2.87 -0.11 10.67
N ALA A 75 2.60 0.93 9.88
CA ALA A 75 3.14 2.28 10.11
C ALA A 75 2.21 3.17 10.95
N TYR A 76 0.91 2.86 10.97
CA TYR A 76 -0.12 3.67 11.60
C TYR A 76 -1.05 2.82 12.46
N THR A 77 -0.48 1.96 13.33
CA THR A 77 -1.23 1.08 14.25
C THR A 77 -2.15 1.89 15.18
N GLU A 78 -1.60 2.95 15.76
CA GLU A 78 -2.26 3.82 16.76
C GLU A 78 -3.19 4.87 16.12
N CYS A 79 -3.23 4.97 14.79
CA CYS A 79 -4.03 5.97 14.09
C CYS A 79 -5.50 5.51 14.01
N PRO A 80 -6.48 6.41 14.25
CA PRO A 80 -7.90 6.14 14.00
C PRO A 80 -8.14 5.55 12.61
N LEU A 81 -9.06 4.58 12.54
CA LEU A 81 -9.26 3.77 11.33
C LEU A 81 -9.66 4.61 10.11
N ASP A 82 -10.52 5.61 10.29
CA ASP A 82 -11.00 6.52 9.25
C ASP A 82 -9.88 7.37 8.64
N ILE A 83 -8.96 7.86 9.48
CA ILE A 83 -7.77 8.61 9.04
C ILE A 83 -6.84 7.66 8.28
N ARG A 84 -6.63 6.44 8.80
CA ARG A 84 -5.79 5.42 8.18
C ARG A 84 -6.32 5.01 6.81
N GLU A 85 -7.63 4.78 6.67
CA GLU A 85 -8.25 4.43 5.39
C GLU A 85 -8.16 5.57 4.37
N SER A 86 -8.30 6.82 4.81
CA SER A 86 -8.15 8.00 3.96
C SER A 86 -6.72 8.16 3.45
N LEU A 87 -5.72 7.97 4.32
CA LEU A 87 -4.31 7.94 3.91
C LEU A 87 -4.03 6.79 2.95
N ALA A 88 -4.55 5.59 3.23
CA ALA A 88 -4.37 4.41 2.40
C ALA A 88 -4.90 4.65 0.99
N PHE A 89 -6.09 5.25 0.87
CA PHE A 89 -6.65 5.68 -0.42
C PHE A 89 -5.69 6.61 -1.17
N GLN A 90 -5.18 7.64 -0.50
CA GLN A 90 -4.28 8.61 -1.13
C GLN A 90 -2.97 7.97 -1.61
N TYR A 91 -2.39 7.07 -0.82
CA TYR A 91 -1.20 6.32 -1.22
C TYR A 91 -1.47 5.35 -2.38
N LEU A 92 -2.61 4.64 -2.37
CA LEU A 92 -3.01 3.79 -3.49
C LEU A 92 -3.09 4.60 -4.77
N VAL A 93 -3.84 5.71 -4.77
CA VAL A 93 -4.00 6.59 -5.93
C VAL A 93 -2.65 7.07 -6.46
N ASN A 94 -1.74 7.50 -5.58
CA ASN A 94 -0.41 7.93 -5.99
C ASN A 94 0.45 6.78 -6.53
N ALA A 95 0.26 5.56 -6.04
CA ALA A 95 1.03 4.40 -6.46
C ALA A 95 0.55 3.75 -7.76
N ILE A 96 -0.70 4.01 -8.21
CA ILE A 96 -1.22 3.53 -9.50
C ILE A 96 -0.35 4.06 -10.65
N ARG A 97 0.04 3.17 -11.58
CA ARG A 97 0.89 3.54 -12.73
C ARG A 97 0.08 3.96 -13.95
N ASP A 98 -1.07 3.34 -14.19
CA ASP A 98 -1.94 3.68 -15.32
C ASP A 98 -2.63 5.02 -15.04
N GLU A 99 -2.30 6.06 -15.84
CA GLU A 99 -2.77 7.42 -15.62
C GLU A 99 -4.28 7.54 -15.73
N ASP A 100 -4.91 6.87 -16.70
CA ASP A 100 -6.37 6.84 -16.85
C ASP A 100 -7.04 6.33 -15.57
N THR A 101 -6.57 5.20 -15.05
CA THR A 101 -7.07 4.57 -13.82
C THR A 101 -6.80 5.45 -12.61
N GLN A 102 -5.62 6.07 -12.53
CA GLN A 102 -5.26 7.01 -11.47
C GLN A 102 -6.22 8.21 -11.45
N HIS A 103 -6.45 8.85 -12.59
CA HIS A 103 -7.36 9.99 -12.70
C HIS A 103 -8.80 9.60 -12.40
N SER A 104 -9.26 8.47 -12.95
CA SER A 104 -10.61 7.95 -12.70
C SER A 104 -10.83 7.65 -11.21
N THR A 105 -9.82 7.13 -10.52
CA THR A 105 -9.89 6.89 -9.07
C THR A 105 -9.93 8.18 -8.26
N ARG A 106 -9.21 9.23 -8.68
CA ARG A 106 -9.23 10.55 -8.01
C ARG A 106 -10.58 11.26 -8.12
N LEU A 107 -11.29 11.05 -9.23
CA LEU A 107 -12.59 11.66 -9.53
C LEU A 107 -13.75 11.00 -8.79
N MET A 108 -13.52 9.85 -8.14
CA MET A 108 -14.55 9.13 -7.40
C MET A 108 -14.68 9.72 -5.99
N ASP A 109 -15.92 9.90 -5.51
CA ASP A 109 -16.27 10.36 -4.15
C ASP A 109 -15.99 9.33 -3.02
N ALA A 110 -15.05 8.41 -3.23
CA ALA A 110 -14.70 7.42 -2.23
C ALA A 110 -13.73 7.98 -1.19
N LYS A 111 -13.88 7.51 0.04
CA LYS A 111 -13.04 7.90 1.18
C LYS A 111 -12.20 6.75 1.74
N ASN A 112 -12.43 5.50 1.29
CA ASN A 112 -11.75 4.34 1.82
C ASN A 112 -11.17 3.44 0.72
N LEU A 113 -10.12 2.71 1.09
CA LEU A 113 -9.35 1.84 0.19
C LEU A 113 -10.22 0.77 -0.48
N LYS A 114 -11.17 0.19 0.28
CA LYS A 114 -12.02 -0.91 -0.20
C LYS A 114 -12.95 -0.49 -1.31
N SER A 115 -13.62 0.67 -1.18
CA SER A 115 -14.48 1.22 -2.22
C SER A 115 -13.67 1.59 -3.47
N ALA A 116 -12.46 2.14 -3.30
CA ALA A 116 -11.56 2.41 -4.41
C ALA A 116 -11.14 1.15 -5.17
N LEU A 117 -10.81 0.07 -4.46
CA LEU A 117 -10.47 -1.20 -5.11
C LEU A 117 -11.67 -1.76 -5.89
N ALA A 118 -12.86 -1.77 -5.26
CA ALA A 118 -14.08 -2.27 -5.90
C ALA A 118 -14.46 -1.47 -7.16
N TYR A 119 -14.34 -0.15 -7.11
CA TYR A 119 -14.55 0.72 -8.27
C TYR A 119 -13.56 0.42 -9.39
N ASN A 120 -12.27 0.37 -9.06
CA ASN A 120 -11.21 0.14 -10.04
C ASN A 120 -11.37 -1.20 -10.75
N MET A 121 -11.78 -2.24 -10.02
CA MET A 121 -12.10 -3.53 -10.63
C MET A 121 -13.22 -3.43 -11.66
N LYS A 122 -14.28 -2.65 -11.38
CA LYS A 122 -15.38 -2.41 -12.33
C LYS A 122 -14.91 -1.57 -13.52
N TYR A 123 -14.11 -0.54 -13.27
CA TYR A 123 -13.56 0.33 -14.30
C TYR A 123 -12.70 -0.46 -15.30
N GLU A 124 -11.77 -1.29 -14.82
CA GLU A 124 -10.91 -2.11 -15.66
C GLU A 124 -11.69 -3.15 -16.48
N ALA A 125 -12.71 -3.77 -15.87
CA ALA A 125 -13.62 -4.67 -16.59
C ALA A 125 -14.36 -3.95 -17.73
N ALA A 126 -14.95 -2.79 -17.45
CA ALA A 126 -15.66 -1.99 -18.43
C ALA A 126 -14.73 -1.46 -19.54
N ARG A 127 -13.51 -1.05 -19.18
CA ARG A 127 -12.48 -0.56 -20.10
C ARG A 127 -12.02 -1.65 -21.07
N THR A 128 -11.88 -2.89 -20.59
CA THR A 128 -11.55 -4.05 -21.43
C THR A 128 -12.66 -4.29 -22.46
N VAL A 129 -13.92 -4.32 -22.02
CA VAL A 129 -15.10 -4.46 -22.91
C VAL A 129 -15.17 -3.32 -23.93
N SER A 130 -14.91 -2.08 -23.52
CA SER A 130 -14.92 -0.91 -24.40
C SER A 130 -13.84 -0.97 -25.48
N LYS A 131 -12.61 -1.37 -25.11
CA LYS A 131 -11.51 -1.56 -26.08
C LYS A 131 -11.87 -2.64 -27.11
N THR A 132 -12.44 -3.77 -26.67
CA THR A 132 -12.89 -4.82 -27.59
C THR A 132 -14.04 -4.37 -28.48
N SER A 133 -15.02 -3.63 -27.95
CA SER A 133 -16.17 -3.13 -28.73
C SER A 133 -15.75 -2.10 -29.78
N LYS A 134 -14.79 -1.22 -29.47
CA LYS A 134 -14.23 -0.30 -30.48
C LYS A 134 -13.52 -1.07 -31.58
N HIS A 135 -12.71 -2.07 -31.24
CA HIS A 135 -12.02 -2.89 -32.23
C HIS A 135 -12.99 -3.68 -33.12
N VAL A 136 -14.04 -4.28 -32.56
CA VAL A 136 -15.10 -4.97 -33.33
C VAL A 136 -15.80 -4.01 -34.29
N ARG A 137 -16.20 -2.82 -33.83
CA ARG A 137 -16.83 -1.82 -34.72
C ARG A 137 -15.90 -1.35 -35.84
N SER A 138 -14.59 -1.27 -35.59
CA SER A 138 -13.61 -0.94 -36.63
C SER A 138 -13.54 -2.02 -37.71
N LEU A 139 -13.57 -3.31 -37.31
CA LEU A 139 -13.59 -4.44 -38.25
C LEU A 139 -14.88 -4.49 -39.08
N GLU A 140 -16.04 -4.24 -38.45
CA GLU A 140 -17.33 -4.19 -39.16
C GLU A 140 -17.36 -3.10 -40.24
N VAL A 141 -16.81 -1.91 -39.94
CA VAL A 141 -16.71 -0.81 -40.91
C VAL A 141 -15.73 -1.13 -42.04
N GLU A 142 -14.60 -1.77 -41.75
CA GLU A 142 -13.64 -2.22 -42.77
C GLU A 142 -14.23 -3.29 -43.71
N ASP A 143 -14.95 -4.28 -43.16
CA ASP A 143 -15.63 -5.32 -43.95
C ASP A 143 -16.73 -4.72 -44.86
N ASP A 144 -17.50 -3.76 -44.33
CA ASP A 144 -18.53 -3.06 -45.11
C ASP A 144 -17.94 -2.22 -46.26
N LEU A 145 -16.77 -1.60 -46.06
CA LEU A 145 -16.06 -0.86 -47.09
C LEU A 145 -15.51 -1.81 -48.17
N LYS A 146 -14.88 -2.92 -47.75
CA LYS A 146 -14.33 -3.91 -48.68
C LYS A 146 -15.42 -4.54 -49.55
N LYS A 147 -16.58 -4.88 -48.96
CA LYS A 147 -17.72 -5.41 -49.69
C LYS A 147 -18.33 -4.41 -50.68
N LYS A 148 -18.22 -3.11 -50.41
CA LYS A 148 -18.61 -2.07 -51.38
C LYS A 148 -17.59 -1.96 -52.50
N GLU A 149 -16.31 -2.01 -52.19
CA GLU A 149 -15.21 -1.95 -53.17
C GLU A 149 -15.27 -3.12 -54.17
N ASP A 150 -15.47 -4.35 -53.68
CA ASP A 150 -15.66 -5.54 -54.53
C ASP A 150 -16.87 -5.41 -55.47
N LYS A 151 -17.96 -4.77 -55.00
CA LYS A 151 -19.15 -4.52 -55.82
C LYS A 151 -18.91 -3.47 -56.91
N PHE A 152 -18.16 -2.40 -56.59
CA PHE A 152 -17.79 -1.40 -57.60
C PHE A 152 -16.87 -2.00 -58.65
N GLU A 153 -15.90 -2.83 -58.25
CA GLU A 153 -15.01 -3.51 -59.19
C GLU A 153 -15.77 -4.52 -60.07
N GLN A 154 -16.71 -5.27 -59.50
CA GLN A 154 -17.57 -6.19 -60.26
C GLN A 154 -18.47 -5.44 -61.26
N ALA A 155 -19.01 -4.27 -60.89
CA ALA A 155 -19.80 -3.45 -61.81
C ALA A 155 -18.95 -2.84 -62.93
N GLY A 156 -17.71 -2.43 -62.66
CA GLY A 156 -16.78 -1.95 -63.68
C GLY A 156 -16.50 -2.98 -64.76
N LYS A 157 -16.37 -4.27 -64.39
CA LYS A 157 -16.17 -5.39 -65.33
C LYS A 157 -17.37 -5.69 -66.24
N ILE A 158 -18.55 -5.12 -65.98
CA ILE A 158 -19.77 -5.31 -66.78
C ILE A 158 -19.92 -4.21 -67.85
N ILE A 159 -19.20 -3.10 -67.71
CA ILE A 159 -19.35 -1.89 -68.55
C ILE A 159 -18.22 -1.81 -69.63
N GLU A 160 -17.20 -2.67 -69.56
CA GLU A 160 -16.25 -2.96 -70.66
C GLU A 160 -16.73 -4.13 -71.53
#